data_AF-A0A0S8D3E1-F1
#
_entry.id   AF-A0A0S8D3E1-F1
#
_cell.length_a   1.000
_cell.length_b   1.000
_cell.length_c   1.000
_cell.angle_alpha   90.00
_cell.angle_beta   90.00
_cell.angle_gamma   90.00
#
_symmetry.space_group_name_H-M   'P 1'
#
loop_
_entity.id
_entity.type
_entity.pdbx_description
1 polymer ?
#
loop_
_entity_poly.entity_id
_entity_poly.type
_entity_poly.pdbx_seq_one_letter_code
_entity_poly.pdbx_strand_id
1 'polypeptide(L)'
;NVAEESEPIGWIVYNSHKSLVEQILINKDQTEKGLEAPILDALIEKESLVAAEVLRADENAYRHMLDYGFRPTRTYTSDAFDLAKLDLSTAVYLEKIVGKRPPKEYPQTETVIVEKVPPTRSHNDIKTAIMNILDLLGGLEAFVKTGQTVVIKPNVVADHGMKDGVYMGGVVTDLGLLKALVEILLPVAGKVIIAEGSSINRAETTKMFELYGYDTLVDLDPSKVSLVDLHQDELVKKTVPRGKRMLSRDIPVTFENADVIINVPVMKIHFAAIASLSVKNLQGALPPLEKYMSHYFGLWQNLVNIHHLVKPNLIIIDGLTAQEDFGPVNGVPKVMNLLIGGTNAVATDAVTMRIMGLDPALSPPVRIAHMQGMGPIEPEKIQVMGASIDEVRSPFKQPEINLEGGENLVVHAESACPGCRGYLHYVLFKLRRPDPRHPGKLLIDRPFEKRINLYLGPVTDAELNPDETNIFLGVCQQHRKDMGKHLPGCPPHTDVMMKGVFGLYPDVVLPQYADQTAEDKLEAMLEEVLEKETT
;
A
#
# COMPACT_ATOMS: atom_id res chain seq x y z
N ASN A 1 -2.51 -17.90 -41.79
CA ASN A 1 -3.97 -17.69 -41.62
C ASN A 1 -4.21 -16.20 -41.57
N VAL A 2 -4.70 -15.65 -42.67
CA VAL A 2 -5.15 -14.26 -42.76
C VAL A 2 -6.37 -14.18 -41.84
N ALA A 3 -6.22 -13.59 -40.66
CA ALA A 3 -7.36 -13.28 -39.82
C ALA A 3 -8.19 -12.25 -40.60
N GLU A 4 -9.47 -12.56 -40.84
CA GLU A 4 -10.43 -11.54 -41.26
C GLU A 4 -10.31 -10.39 -40.25
N GLU A 5 -9.90 -9.20 -40.71
CA GLU A 5 -9.95 -8.00 -39.89
C GLU A 5 -11.43 -7.75 -39.57
N SER A 6 -11.85 -8.18 -38.38
CA SER A 6 -13.18 -7.89 -37.85
C SER A 6 -13.36 -6.38 -37.80
N GLU A 7 -14.45 -5.86 -38.34
CA GLU A 7 -14.76 -4.44 -38.26
C GLU A 7 -14.79 -3.96 -36.80
N PRO A 8 -14.22 -2.78 -36.49
CA PRO A 8 -14.23 -2.27 -35.13
C PRO A 8 -15.66 -1.94 -34.68
N ILE A 9 -16.05 -2.46 -33.52
CA ILE A 9 -17.35 -2.15 -32.87
C ILE A 9 -17.41 -0.70 -32.35
N GLY A 10 -16.26 -0.04 -32.19
CA GLY A 10 -16.15 1.35 -31.73
C GLY A 10 -14.71 1.81 -31.54
N TRP A 11 -14.56 3.03 -31.01
CA TRP A 11 -13.29 3.69 -30.72
C TRP A 11 -13.26 4.24 -29.30
N ILE A 12 -12.06 4.37 -28.74
CA ILE A 12 -11.81 4.97 -27.43
C ILE A 12 -10.74 6.04 -27.55
N VAL A 13 -11.01 7.22 -26.98
CA VAL A 13 -10.03 8.30 -26.83
C VAL A 13 -9.44 8.17 -25.43
N TYR A 14 -8.15 7.84 -25.37
CA TYR A 14 -7.45 7.58 -24.11
C TYR A 14 -6.20 8.44 -24.00
N ASN A 15 -6.13 9.20 -22.91
CA ASN A 15 -4.99 10.02 -22.53
C ASN A 15 -4.04 9.22 -21.64
N SER A 16 -2.98 8.70 -22.24
CA SER A 16 -1.99 7.83 -21.58
C SER A 16 -1.12 8.54 -20.52
N HIS A 17 -1.08 9.88 -20.53
CA HIS A 17 -0.34 10.69 -19.56
C HIS A 17 -1.10 10.90 -18.25
N LYS A 18 -2.43 10.93 -18.30
CA LYS A 18 -3.32 11.04 -17.12
C LYS A 18 -4.00 9.72 -16.79
N SER A 19 -3.79 8.70 -17.63
CA SER A 19 -4.48 7.43 -17.57
C SER A 19 -6.00 7.53 -17.65
N LEU A 20 -6.48 8.38 -18.55
CA LEU A 20 -7.86 8.87 -18.56
C LEU A 20 -8.55 8.52 -19.87
N VAL A 21 -9.71 7.86 -19.79
CA VAL A 21 -10.65 7.71 -20.89
C VAL A 21 -11.42 9.02 -21.01
N GLU A 22 -11.27 9.68 -22.14
CA GLU A 22 -11.92 10.96 -22.43
C GLU A 22 -13.21 10.76 -23.22
N GLN A 23 -13.28 9.72 -24.07
CA GLN A 23 -14.47 9.42 -24.84
C GLN A 23 -14.53 7.95 -25.29
N ILE A 24 -15.73 7.39 -25.36
CA ILE A 24 -16.04 6.12 -26.03
C ILE A 24 -17.03 6.41 -27.15
N LEU A 25 -16.75 5.94 -28.36
CA LEU A 25 -17.56 6.13 -29.56
C LEU A 25 -17.94 4.76 -30.12
N ILE A 26 -19.23 4.43 -30.10
CA ILE A 26 -19.73 3.17 -30.68
C ILE A 26 -20.10 3.41 -32.15
N ASN A 27 -19.80 2.45 -33.01
CA ASN A 27 -20.17 2.54 -34.42
C ASN A 27 -21.70 2.56 -34.58
N LYS A 28 -22.23 3.45 -35.43
CA LYS A 28 -23.68 3.67 -35.59
C LYS A 28 -24.45 2.46 -36.10
N ASP A 29 -23.76 1.58 -36.84
CA ASP A 29 -24.36 0.36 -37.37
C ASP A 29 -24.45 -0.76 -36.32
N GLN A 30 -23.87 -0.55 -35.13
CA GLN A 30 -23.94 -1.48 -34.01
C GLN A 30 -25.17 -1.18 -33.15
N THR A 31 -26.12 -2.11 -33.15
CA THR A 31 -27.37 -2.00 -32.36
C THR A 31 -27.32 -2.76 -31.04
N GLU A 32 -26.24 -3.51 -30.78
CA GLU A 32 -26.04 -4.27 -29.54
C GLU A 32 -25.79 -3.30 -28.37
N LYS A 33 -26.41 -3.59 -27.22
CA LYS A 33 -26.25 -2.78 -26.00
C LYS A 33 -25.03 -3.27 -25.22
N GLY A 34 -24.33 -2.34 -24.55
CA GLY A 34 -23.24 -2.68 -23.65
C GLY A 34 -21.88 -2.90 -24.32
N LEU A 35 -21.72 -2.43 -25.57
CA LEU A 35 -20.46 -2.52 -26.32
C LEU A 35 -19.32 -1.68 -25.72
N GLU A 36 -19.63 -0.76 -24.79
CA GLU A 36 -18.64 -0.01 -24.02
C GLU A 36 -17.75 -0.94 -23.17
N ALA A 37 -18.32 -1.99 -22.60
CA ALA A 37 -17.60 -2.88 -21.70
C ALA A 37 -16.48 -3.67 -22.42
N PRO A 38 -16.72 -4.32 -23.58
CA PRO A 38 -15.65 -4.91 -24.39
C PRO A 38 -14.57 -3.93 -24.82
N ILE A 39 -14.92 -2.68 -25.17
CA ILE A 39 -13.94 -1.65 -25.56
C ILE A 39 -13.03 -1.30 -24.37
N LEU A 40 -13.60 -1.14 -23.17
CA LEU A 40 -12.85 -0.90 -21.94
C LEU A 40 -11.99 -2.10 -21.54
N ASP A 41 -12.49 -3.33 -21.70
CA ASP A 41 -11.71 -4.55 -21.45
C ASP A 41 -10.48 -4.62 -22.38
N ALA A 42 -10.65 -4.29 -23.67
CA ALA A 42 -9.54 -4.21 -24.61
C ALA A 42 -8.52 -3.12 -24.24
N LEU A 43 -8.96 -1.99 -23.65
CA LEU A 43 -8.05 -0.98 -23.12
C LEU A 43 -7.30 -1.50 -21.89
N ILE A 44 -7.96 -2.16 -20.95
CA ILE A 44 -7.32 -2.70 -19.73
C ILE A 44 -6.25 -3.75 -20.06
N GLU A 45 -6.43 -4.51 -21.15
CA GLU A 45 -5.40 -5.45 -21.64
C GLU A 45 -4.15 -4.75 -22.16
N LYS A 46 -4.26 -3.49 -22.59
CA LYS A 46 -3.17 -2.68 -23.13
C LYS A 46 -2.64 -1.65 -22.14
N GLU A 47 -3.42 -1.32 -21.11
CA GLU A 47 -3.13 -0.26 -20.16
C GLU A 47 -3.45 -0.66 -18.72
N SER A 48 -2.47 -0.51 -17.84
CA SER A 48 -2.63 -0.81 -16.42
C SER A 48 -3.34 0.35 -15.71
N LEU A 49 -4.36 0.07 -14.91
CA LEU A 49 -5.18 1.03 -14.16
C LEU A 49 -5.76 2.16 -15.02
N VAL A 50 -7.07 2.25 -15.13
CA VAL A 50 -7.77 3.25 -15.95
C VAL A 50 -8.66 4.16 -15.11
N ALA A 51 -8.77 5.42 -15.52
CA ALA A 51 -9.74 6.41 -15.06
C ALA A 51 -10.58 6.87 -16.25
N ALA A 52 -11.70 7.53 -16.01
CA ALA A 52 -12.57 8.13 -17.00
C ALA A 52 -12.98 9.54 -16.56
N GLU A 53 -13.23 10.41 -17.52
CA GLU A 53 -13.82 11.71 -17.31
C GLU A 53 -15.11 11.79 -18.13
N VAL A 54 -16.19 12.21 -17.48
CA VAL A 54 -17.49 12.36 -18.13
C VAL A 54 -18.10 13.71 -17.76
N LEU A 55 -18.92 14.27 -18.65
CA LEU A 55 -19.73 15.43 -18.35
C LEU A 55 -20.74 15.06 -17.25
N ARG A 56 -20.87 15.90 -16.23
CA ARG A 56 -21.84 15.67 -15.15
C ARG A 56 -23.28 15.64 -15.63
N ALA A 57 -23.58 16.37 -16.71
CA ALA A 57 -24.89 16.38 -17.34
C ALA A 57 -25.19 15.10 -18.15
N ASP A 58 -24.17 14.29 -18.48
CA ASP A 58 -24.35 13.03 -19.21
C ASP A 58 -24.57 11.88 -18.23
N GLU A 59 -25.82 11.75 -17.76
CA GLU A 59 -26.21 10.70 -16.82
C GLU A 59 -26.01 9.28 -17.38
N ASN A 60 -26.12 9.10 -18.70
CA ASN A 60 -25.99 7.79 -19.32
C ASN A 60 -24.53 7.33 -19.32
N ALA A 61 -23.61 8.18 -19.77
CA ALA A 61 -22.18 7.89 -19.70
C ALA A 61 -21.74 7.66 -18.25
N TYR A 62 -22.21 8.49 -17.31
CA TYR A 62 -21.93 8.32 -15.90
C TYR A 62 -22.43 6.97 -15.35
N ARG A 63 -23.68 6.57 -15.66
CA ARG A 63 -24.23 5.26 -15.26
C ARG A 63 -23.47 4.10 -15.88
N HIS A 64 -23.16 4.13 -17.19
CA HIS A 64 -22.39 3.08 -17.85
C HIS A 64 -21.00 2.89 -17.21
N MET A 65 -20.32 3.99 -16.83
CA MET A 65 -19.05 3.92 -16.11
C MET A 65 -19.22 3.27 -14.73
N LEU A 66 -20.27 3.65 -13.97
CA LEU A 66 -20.58 3.03 -12.68
C LEU A 66 -20.84 1.52 -12.81
N ASP A 67 -21.66 1.12 -13.78
CA ASP A 67 -22.06 -0.26 -14.04
C ASP A 67 -20.84 -1.11 -14.43
N TYR A 68 -19.90 -0.55 -15.20
CA TYR A 68 -18.64 -1.21 -15.53
C TYR A 68 -17.72 -1.40 -14.31
N GLY A 69 -17.82 -0.52 -13.31
CA GLY A 69 -17.01 -0.59 -12.09
C GLY A 69 -16.18 0.66 -11.76
N PHE A 70 -16.32 1.75 -12.52
CA PHE A 70 -15.72 3.04 -12.21
C PHE A 70 -16.44 3.73 -11.06
N ARG A 71 -15.71 4.51 -10.26
CA ARG A 71 -16.24 5.14 -9.06
C ARG A 71 -15.86 6.62 -9.02
N PRO A 72 -16.82 7.52 -8.74
CA PRO A 72 -16.56 8.94 -8.76
C PRO A 72 -15.53 9.26 -7.68
N THR A 73 -14.45 9.93 -8.07
CA THR A 73 -13.40 10.35 -7.15
C THR A 73 -13.35 11.86 -7.01
N ARG A 74 -13.66 12.60 -8.07
CA ARG A 74 -13.62 14.06 -8.06
C ARG A 74 -14.63 14.66 -9.03
N THR A 75 -15.11 15.85 -8.70
CA THR A 75 -15.90 16.70 -9.59
C THR A 75 -15.25 18.07 -9.67
N TYR A 76 -15.17 18.67 -10.85
CA TYR A 76 -14.57 19.99 -11.06
C TYR A 76 -15.12 20.63 -12.32
N THR A 77 -14.89 21.92 -12.48
CA THR A 77 -15.21 22.66 -13.71
C THR A 77 -13.92 22.94 -14.46
N SER A 78 -13.84 22.56 -15.74
CA SER A 78 -12.71 22.89 -16.63
C SER A 78 -13.27 23.42 -17.95
N ASP A 79 -12.74 24.54 -18.44
CA ASP A 79 -13.14 25.13 -19.73
C ASP A 79 -14.66 25.28 -19.91
N ALA A 80 -15.37 25.67 -18.84
CA ALA A 80 -16.83 25.79 -18.73
C ALA A 80 -17.62 24.45 -18.80
N PHE A 81 -16.94 23.31 -18.66
CA PHE A 81 -17.56 22.00 -18.52
C PHE A 81 -17.52 21.53 -17.07
N ASP A 82 -18.67 21.12 -16.55
CA ASP A 82 -18.76 20.44 -15.27
C ASP A 82 -18.48 18.95 -15.47
N LEU A 83 -17.37 18.48 -14.93
CA LEU A 83 -16.82 17.16 -15.17
C LEU A 83 -16.84 16.32 -13.89
N ALA A 84 -17.04 15.01 -14.07
CA ALA A 84 -16.83 14.01 -13.05
C ALA A 84 -15.67 13.10 -13.48
N LYS A 85 -14.61 13.07 -12.66
CA LYS A 85 -13.57 12.06 -12.77
C LYS A 85 -14.01 10.82 -12.01
N LEU A 86 -13.94 9.68 -12.69
CA LEU A 86 -14.15 8.38 -12.09
C LEU A 86 -12.90 7.53 -12.26
N ASP A 87 -12.53 6.80 -11.22
CA ASP A 87 -11.45 5.83 -11.31
C ASP A 87 -12.01 4.41 -11.29
N LEU A 88 -11.42 3.49 -12.05
CA LEU A 88 -11.81 2.09 -11.98
C LEU A 88 -11.60 1.57 -10.55
N SER A 89 -12.61 0.92 -9.98
CA SER A 89 -12.49 0.28 -8.67
C SER A 89 -11.29 -0.66 -8.65
N THR A 90 -10.45 -0.56 -7.62
CA THR A 90 -9.30 -1.46 -7.49
C THR A 90 -9.73 -2.92 -7.37
N ALA A 91 -10.89 -3.20 -6.78
CA ALA A 91 -11.43 -4.56 -6.72
C ALA A 91 -11.74 -5.09 -8.14
N VAL A 92 -12.46 -4.29 -8.94
CA VAL A 92 -12.81 -4.64 -10.33
C VAL A 92 -11.56 -4.76 -11.20
N TYR A 93 -10.60 -3.84 -11.04
CA TYR A 93 -9.34 -3.91 -11.78
C TYR A 93 -8.57 -5.20 -11.46
N LEU A 94 -8.41 -5.54 -10.18
CA LEU A 94 -7.70 -6.76 -9.75
C LEU A 94 -8.38 -8.03 -10.29
N GLU A 95 -9.71 -8.08 -10.29
CA GLU A 95 -10.48 -9.18 -10.88
C GLU A 95 -10.26 -9.30 -12.39
N LYS A 96 -10.34 -8.18 -13.13
CA LYS A 96 -10.16 -8.15 -14.59
C LYS A 96 -8.76 -8.56 -15.06
N ILE A 97 -7.75 -8.44 -14.21
CA ILE A 97 -6.37 -8.83 -14.53
C ILE A 97 -6.00 -10.23 -14.04
N VAL A 98 -6.90 -10.99 -13.40
CA VAL A 98 -6.62 -12.37 -12.97
C VAL A 98 -6.21 -13.20 -14.18
N GLY A 99 -5.10 -13.93 -14.08
CA GLY A 99 -4.55 -14.77 -15.15
C GLY A 99 -3.97 -14.00 -16.35
N LYS A 100 -4.06 -12.67 -16.39
CA LYS A 100 -3.50 -11.85 -17.48
C LYS A 100 -2.01 -11.55 -17.25
N ARG A 101 -1.29 -11.30 -18.34
CA ARG A 101 0.10 -10.81 -18.34
C ARG A 101 0.13 -9.28 -18.36
N PRO A 102 1.22 -8.65 -17.91
CA PRO A 102 1.37 -7.19 -18.01
C PRO A 102 1.27 -6.74 -19.47
N PRO A 103 0.63 -5.59 -19.77
CA PRO A 103 0.54 -5.08 -21.14
C PRO A 103 1.90 -4.85 -21.79
N LYS A 104 2.90 -4.50 -20.98
CA LYS A 104 4.30 -4.41 -21.38
C LYS A 104 5.09 -5.41 -20.56
N GLU A 105 5.66 -6.41 -21.21
CA GLU A 105 6.51 -7.39 -20.54
C GLU A 105 7.74 -6.74 -19.93
N TYR A 106 8.12 -7.22 -18.74
CA TYR A 106 9.37 -6.82 -18.11
C TYR A 106 10.55 -7.41 -18.90
N PRO A 107 11.51 -6.61 -19.39
CA PRO A 107 12.49 -7.08 -20.38
C PRO A 107 13.65 -7.86 -19.76
N GLN A 108 13.91 -7.69 -18.47
CA GLN A 108 15.11 -8.20 -17.80
C GLN A 108 14.81 -9.45 -16.96
N THR A 109 15.86 -10.21 -16.67
CA THR A 109 15.85 -11.21 -15.60
C THR A 109 16.49 -10.58 -14.39
N GLU A 110 15.81 -10.64 -13.25
CA GLU A 110 16.31 -10.08 -11.99
C GLU A 110 17.06 -11.13 -11.18
N THR A 111 18.09 -10.71 -10.45
CA THR A 111 18.81 -11.55 -9.50
C THR A 111 18.37 -11.24 -8.08
N VAL A 112 18.02 -12.27 -7.32
CA VAL A 112 17.67 -12.17 -5.90
C VAL A 112 18.53 -13.14 -5.10
N ILE A 113 19.19 -12.62 -4.08
CA ILE A 113 20.06 -13.38 -3.19
C ILE A 113 19.27 -13.77 -1.94
N VAL A 114 19.31 -15.04 -1.56
CA VAL A 114 18.74 -15.54 -0.31
C VAL A 114 19.88 -16.05 0.56
N GLU A 115 20.23 -15.27 1.58
CA GLU A 115 21.38 -15.54 2.43
C GLU A 115 20.94 -16.03 3.82
N LYS A 116 21.49 -17.17 4.24
CA LYS A 116 21.26 -17.71 5.59
C LYS A 116 22.21 -17.06 6.57
N VAL A 117 21.68 -16.61 7.69
CA VAL A 117 22.46 -16.10 8.82
C VAL A 117 22.56 -17.21 9.88
N PRO A 118 23.75 -17.51 10.41
CA PRO A 118 23.88 -18.40 11.56
C PRO A 118 22.94 -18.02 12.72
N PRO A 119 22.33 -18.99 13.42
CA PRO A 119 21.42 -18.71 14.54
C PRO A 119 22.04 -17.92 15.70
N THR A 120 23.38 -17.90 15.79
CA THR A 120 24.14 -17.04 16.71
C THR A 120 23.88 -15.57 16.48
N ARG A 121 23.59 -15.16 15.23
CA ARG A 121 23.37 -13.77 14.81
C ARG A 121 24.40 -12.81 15.39
N SER A 122 25.65 -13.25 15.48
CA SER A 122 26.71 -12.37 15.94
C SER A 122 26.86 -11.21 14.96
N HIS A 123 27.44 -10.10 15.42
CA HIS A 123 27.72 -8.95 14.55
C HIS A 123 28.49 -9.36 13.28
N ASN A 124 29.46 -10.26 13.41
CA ASN A 124 30.22 -10.77 12.27
C ASN A 124 29.39 -11.67 11.34
N ASP A 125 28.46 -12.47 11.88
CA ASP A 125 27.58 -13.32 11.07
C ASP A 125 26.70 -12.45 10.16
N ILE A 126 26.07 -11.41 10.75
CA ILE A 126 25.22 -10.48 10.02
C ILE A 126 26.03 -9.70 8.99
N LYS A 127 27.20 -9.17 9.38
CA LYS A 127 28.10 -8.44 8.47
C LYS A 127 28.55 -9.30 7.29
N THR A 128 28.91 -10.56 7.55
CA THR A 128 29.30 -11.52 6.50
C THR A 128 28.14 -11.80 5.54
N ALA A 129 26.92 -11.99 6.06
CA ALA A 129 25.74 -12.21 5.23
C ALA A 129 25.45 -11.00 4.32
N ILE A 130 25.57 -9.77 4.82
CA ILE A 130 25.43 -8.55 4.00
C ILE A 130 26.50 -8.50 2.91
N MET A 131 27.77 -8.78 3.26
CA MET A 131 28.87 -8.79 2.29
C MET A 131 28.65 -9.85 1.20
N ASN A 132 28.20 -11.06 1.55
CA ASN A 132 27.87 -12.09 0.58
C ASN A 132 26.77 -11.65 -0.39
N ILE A 133 25.72 -10.98 0.10
CA ILE A 133 24.69 -10.38 -0.75
C ILE A 133 25.29 -9.37 -1.71
N LEU A 134 26.11 -8.44 -1.21
CA LEU A 134 26.75 -7.41 -2.04
C LEU A 134 27.66 -8.02 -3.10
N ASP A 135 28.50 -8.98 -2.73
CA ASP A 135 29.45 -9.64 -3.62
C ASP A 135 28.73 -10.39 -4.75
N LEU A 136 27.66 -11.12 -4.43
CA LEU A 136 26.86 -11.85 -5.43
C LEU A 136 26.05 -10.91 -6.34
N LEU A 137 25.76 -9.69 -5.89
CA LEU A 137 25.13 -8.63 -6.69
C LEU A 137 26.15 -7.75 -7.45
N GLY A 138 27.44 -8.10 -7.42
CA GLY A 138 28.48 -7.42 -8.20
C GLY A 138 29.44 -6.54 -7.39
N GLY A 139 29.45 -6.65 -6.06
CA GLY A 139 30.34 -5.94 -5.15
C GLY A 139 29.74 -4.62 -4.63
N LEU A 140 30.28 -4.14 -3.50
CA LEU A 140 29.84 -2.88 -2.87
C LEU A 140 30.00 -1.69 -3.83
N GLU A 141 31.07 -1.67 -4.61
CA GLU A 141 31.38 -0.63 -5.57
C GLU A 141 30.37 -0.55 -6.71
N ALA A 142 29.58 -1.60 -7.00
CA ALA A 142 28.50 -1.53 -7.97
C ALA A 142 27.39 -0.57 -7.52
N PHE A 143 27.24 -0.40 -6.20
CA PHE A 143 26.17 0.40 -5.58
C PHE A 143 26.68 1.75 -5.07
N VAL A 144 27.83 1.77 -4.39
CA VAL A 144 28.32 2.95 -3.67
C VAL A 144 29.71 3.33 -4.17
N LYS A 145 29.84 4.57 -4.64
CA LYS A 145 31.11 5.18 -5.04
C LYS A 145 31.66 6.05 -3.90
N THR A 146 32.98 6.23 -3.89
CA THR A 146 33.66 7.02 -2.86
C THR A 146 33.09 8.43 -2.75
N GLY A 147 32.72 8.84 -1.54
CA GLY A 147 32.23 10.18 -1.24
C GLY A 147 30.73 10.40 -1.47
N GLN A 148 29.99 9.39 -1.96
CA GLN A 148 28.54 9.49 -2.16
C GLN A 148 27.76 9.58 -0.84
N THR A 149 26.58 10.21 -0.92
CA THR A 149 25.57 10.21 0.15
C THR A 149 24.67 9.00 0.00
N VAL A 150 24.71 8.11 0.99
CA VAL A 150 23.89 6.90 1.03
C VAL A 150 22.76 7.09 2.04
N VAL A 151 21.52 6.94 1.59
CA VAL A 151 20.33 6.93 2.46
C VAL A 151 19.89 5.49 2.71
N ILE A 152 19.87 5.08 3.97
CA ILE A 152 19.30 3.81 4.42
C ILE A 152 17.88 4.08 4.90
N LYS A 153 16.91 3.42 4.27
CA LYS A 153 15.49 3.47 4.63
C LYS A 153 15.10 2.18 5.35
N PRO A 154 15.16 2.12 6.70
CA PRO A 154 14.66 0.98 7.46
C PRO A 154 13.13 0.88 7.38
N ASN A 155 12.55 -0.01 8.18
CA ASN A 155 11.16 0.01 8.58
C ASN A 155 11.10 0.37 10.07
N VAL A 156 10.56 1.53 10.41
CA VAL A 156 10.18 1.89 11.79
C VAL A 156 8.73 2.34 11.78
N VAL A 157 7.84 1.57 12.41
CA VAL A 157 6.38 1.79 12.32
C VAL A 157 5.80 2.42 13.59
N ALA A 158 6.01 1.78 14.73
CA ALA A 158 5.46 2.14 16.03
C ALA A 158 6.21 1.35 17.11
N ASP A 159 5.93 1.64 18.38
CA ASP A 159 6.49 1.03 19.59
C ASP A 159 6.13 -0.45 19.80
N HIS A 160 5.24 -1.03 18.98
CA HIS A 160 4.71 -2.39 19.13
C HIS A 160 5.76 -3.50 18.96
N GLY A 161 6.97 -3.16 18.51
CA GLY A 161 8.13 -4.05 18.59
C GLY A 161 8.62 -4.29 20.02
N MET A 162 8.14 -3.51 20.99
CA MET A 162 8.42 -3.64 22.42
C MET A 162 7.22 -4.25 23.14
N LYS A 163 7.48 -5.20 24.04
CA LYS A 163 6.49 -5.76 24.96
C LYS A 163 7.07 -5.75 26.36
N ASP A 164 6.42 -5.05 27.29
CA ASP A 164 6.87 -4.90 28.67
C ASP A 164 8.34 -4.40 28.78
N GLY A 165 8.73 -3.50 27.87
CA GLY A 165 10.09 -2.96 27.78
C GLY A 165 11.12 -3.87 27.09
N VAL A 166 10.70 -5.04 26.60
CA VAL A 166 11.57 -6.02 25.91
C VAL A 166 11.32 -5.99 24.41
N TYR A 167 12.39 -5.95 23.63
CA TYR A 167 12.31 -6.03 22.17
C TYR A 167 11.94 -7.45 21.71
N MET A 168 10.88 -7.56 20.90
CA MET A 168 10.33 -8.84 20.44
C MET A 168 10.75 -9.22 19.01
N GLY A 169 11.25 -8.26 18.22
CA GLY A 169 11.59 -8.46 16.80
C GLY A 169 10.39 -8.52 15.86
N GLY A 170 10.64 -8.48 14.55
CA GLY A 170 9.62 -8.67 13.51
C GLY A 170 8.72 -7.46 13.20
N VAL A 171 8.81 -6.39 13.99
CA VAL A 171 8.01 -5.16 13.77
C VAL A 171 8.82 -4.08 13.07
N VAL A 172 10.06 -3.86 13.51
CA VAL A 172 11.04 -2.88 13.00
C VAL A 172 12.31 -3.55 12.53
N THR A 173 13.09 -2.87 11.69
CA THR A 173 14.38 -3.39 11.20
C THR A 173 15.33 -3.62 12.37
N ASP A 174 16.08 -4.72 12.35
CA ASP A 174 17.02 -5.06 13.39
C ASP A 174 18.17 -4.04 13.48
N LEU A 175 18.47 -3.57 14.70
CA LEU A 175 19.53 -2.60 14.95
C LEU A 175 20.92 -3.17 14.60
N GLY A 176 21.16 -4.46 14.85
CA GLY A 176 22.41 -5.14 14.52
C GLY A 176 22.65 -5.20 13.01
N LEU A 177 21.58 -5.44 12.23
CA LEU A 177 21.62 -5.34 10.76
C LEU A 177 22.00 -3.93 10.30
N LEU A 178 21.34 -2.89 10.83
CA LEU A 178 21.67 -1.51 10.46
C LEU A 178 23.09 -1.13 10.85
N LYS A 179 23.54 -1.51 12.05
CA LYS A 179 24.92 -1.28 12.50
C LYS A 179 25.94 -1.91 11.57
N ALA A 180 25.76 -3.18 11.22
CA ALA A 180 26.66 -3.89 10.31
C ALA A 180 26.68 -3.24 8.92
N LEU A 181 25.52 -2.82 8.40
CA LEU A 181 25.41 -2.12 7.12
C LEU A 181 26.13 -0.76 7.15
N VAL A 182 25.92 0.05 8.19
CA VAL A 182 26.60 1.35 8.34
C VAL A 182 28.12 1.16 8.37
N GLU A 183 28.63 0.19 9.14
CA GLU A 183 30.07 -0.10 9.19
C GLU A 183 30.67 -0.54 7.85
N ILE A 184 29.91 -1.26 7.01
CA ILE A 184 30.34 -1.63 5.65
C ILE A 184 30.44 -0.38 4.76
N LEU A 185 29.52 0.57 4.93
CA LEU A 185 29.42 1.77 4.10
C LEU A 185 30.41 2.87 4.49
N LEU A 186 30.72 3.03 5.78
CA LEU A 186 31.55 4.13 6.31
C LEU A 186 32.92 4.34 5.63
N PRO A 187 33.67 3.28 5.26
CA PRO A 187 34.96 3.43 4.58
C PRO A 187 34.85 4.06 3.18
N VAL A 188 33.68 3.94 2.52
CA VAL A 188 33.49 4.40 1.13
C VAL A 188 32.56 5.61 1.04
N ALA A 189 31.48 5.65 1.80
CA ALA A 189 30.49 6.71 1.76
C ALA A 189 31.05 8.03 2.31
N GLY A 190 30.63 9.13 1.70
CA GLY A 190 30.85 10.48 2.24
C GLY A 190 29.91 10.75 3.40
N LYS A 191 28.65 10.31 3.28
CA LYS A 191 27.61 10.41 4.31
C LYS A 191 26.74 9.15 4.30
N VAL A 192 26.27 8.73 5.49
CA VAL A 192 25.29 7.65 5.67
C VAL A 192 24.13 8.21 6.48
N ILE A 193 22.96 8.31 5.86
CA ILE A 193 21.77 8.88 6.48
C ILE A 193 20.76 7.76 6.72
N ILE A 194 20.35 7.55 7.97
CA ILE A 194 19.25 6.65 8.29
C ILE A 194 17.98 7.51 8.32
N ALA A 195 17.11 7.31 7.33
CA ALA A 195 15.94 8.17 7.13
C ALA A 195 14.65 7.35 7.19
N GLU A 196 13.70 7.76 8.01
CA GLU A 196 12.41 7.10 8.15
C GLU A 196 11.34 8.13 8.54
N GLY A 197 10.09 7.81 8.25
CA GLY A 197 8.94 8.45 8.86
C GLY A 197 8.03 7.37 9.42
N SER A 198 7.83 7.36 10.74
CA SER A 198 6.98 6.40 11.44
C SER A 198 5.50 6.41 10.96
N SER A 199 4.69 5.49 11.50
CA SER A 199 3.25 5.50 11.26
C SER A 199 2.64 6.82 11.69
N ILE A 200 1.71 7.34 10.87
CA ILE A 200 0.93 8.53 11.19
C ILE A 200 0.27 8.32 12.56
N ASN A 201 0.30 9.37 13.39
CA ASN A 201 -0.38 9.51 14.69
C ASN A 201 -0.01 8.52 15.80
N ARG A 202 0.87 7.54 15.56
CA ARG A 202 1.19 6.52 16.57
C ARG A 202 2.50 6.76 17.30
N ALA A 203 3.44 7.44 16.64
CA ALA A 203 4.73 7.72 17.24
C ALA A 203 5.44 8.86 16.50
N GLU A 204 6.09 9.74 17.24
CA GLU A 204 7.09 10.65 16.66
C GLU A 204 8.31 9.83 16.21
N THR A 205 8.78 10.03 14.98
CA THR A 205 9.88 9.21 14.42
C THR A 205 11.13 9.27 15.30
N THR A 206 11.52 10.46 15.78
CA THR A 206 12.69 10.64 16.65
C THR A 206 12.60 9.81 17.92
N LYS A 207 11.42 9.76 18.57
CA LYS A 207 11.20 8.91 19.75
C LYS A 207 11.31 7.43 19.42
N MET A 208 10.94 7.01 18.20
CA MET A 208 11.12 5.62 17.79
C MET A 208 12.58 5.29 17.51
N PHE A 209 13.35 6.22 16.95
CA PHE A 209 14.79 6.03 16.82
C PHE A 209 15.45 5.80 18.18
N GLU A 210 15.14 6.64 19.17
CA GLU A 210 15.64 6.49 20.54
C GLU A 210 15.16 5.17 21.17
N LEU A 211 13.86 4.85 21.07
CA LEU A 211 13.27 3.64 21.65
C LEU A 211 13.94 2.35 21.15
N TYR A 212 14.29 2.31 19.87
CA TYR A 212 14.94 1.16 19.23
C TYR A 212 16.46 1.27 19.16
N GLY A 213 17.07 2.32 19.72
CA GLY A 213 18.52 2.52 19.80
C GLY A 213 19.19 2.91 18.47
N TYR A 214 18.43 3.40 17.49
CA TYR A 214 18.97 3.81 16.19
C TYR A 214 19.81 5.08 16.30
N ASP A 215 19.55 5.92 17.31
CA ASP A 215 20.35 7.09 17.67
C ASP A 215 21.82 6.72 17.95
N THR A 216 22.06 5.55 18.54
CA THR A 216 23.42 5.04 18.79
C THR A 216 24.23 4.75 17.53
N LEU A 217 23.59 4.65 16.36
CA LEU A 217 24.30 4.48 15.08
C LEU A 217 25.12 5.72 14.70
N VAL A 218 24.72 6.90 15.18
CA VAL A 218 25.46 8.16 14.96
C VAL A 218 26.84 8.10 15.60
N ASP A 219 26.97 7.40 16.74
CA ASP A 219 28.23 7.29 17.48
C ASP A 219 29.32 6.52 16.71
N LEU A 220 28.96 5.78 15.64
CA LEU A 220 29.92 5.09 14.78
C LEU A 220 30.85 6.08 14.05
N ASP A 221 30.30 7.20 13.59
CA ASP A 221 31.04 8.35 13.04
C ASP A 221 30.12 9.57 12.97
N PRO A 222 30.08 10.43 14.02
CA PRO A 222 29.19 11.59 14.07
C PRO A 222 29.43 12.62 12.96
N SER A 223 30.55 12.54 12.24
CA SER A 223 30.85 13.43 11.12
C SER A 223 30.21 12.97 9.80
N LYS A 224 29.81 11.69 9.72
CA LYS A 224 29.27 11.07 8.51
C LYS A 224 27.89 10.45 8.67
N VAL A 225 27.52 10.01 9.87
CA VAL A 225 26.26 9.30 10.14
C VAL A 225 25.25 10.26 10.75
N SER A 226 24.02 10.26 10.24
CA SER A 226 22.93 11.05 10.81
C SER A 226 21.58 10.32 10.71
N LEU A 227 20.65 10.71 11.57
CA LEU A 227 19.25 10.32 11.49
C LEU A 227 18.42 11.44 10.89
N VAL A 228 17.43 11.10 10.07
CA VAL A 228 16.45 12.05 9.51
C VAL A 228 15.04 11.56 9.77
N ASP A 229 14.24 12.41 10.41
CA ASP A 229 12.78 12.25 10.47
C ASP A 229 12.15 12.83 9.20
N LEU A 230 11.69 11.95 8.32
CA LEU A 230 11.07 12.30 7.05
C LEU A 230 9.71 13.00 7.21
N HIS A 231 9.10 13.00 8.40
CA HIS A 231 7.90 13.80 8.65
C HIS A 231 8.20 15.29 8.75
N GLN A 232 9.44 15.66 9.09
CA GLN A 232 9.89 17.04 9.31
C GLN A 232 10.85 17.52 8.22
N ASP A 233 11.12 16.69 7.21
CA ASP A 233 12.03 17.03 6.12
C ASP A 233 11.42 18.09 5.19
N GLU A 234 12.28 18.83 4.50
CA GLU A 234 11.87 19.67 3.39
C GLU A 234 11.31 18.82 2.26
N LEU A 235 10.32 19.35 1.54
CA LEU A 235 9.59 18.60 0.52
C LEU A 235 9.77 19.23 -0.87
N VAL A 236 9.88 18.36 -1.87
CA VAL A 236 9.84 18.74 -3.29
C VAL A 236 8.67 18.04 -3.99
N LYS A 237 7.89 18.82 -4.73
CA LYS A 237 6.76 18.31 -5.51
C LYS A 237 7.26 17.66 -6.81
N LYS A 238 6.91 16.39 -7.05
CA LYS A 238 7.28 15.64 -8.26
C LYS A 238 6.05 15.08 -8.97
N THR A 239 6.05 15.14 -10.30
CA THR A 239 5.01 14.54 -11.13
C THR A 239 5.12 13.02 -11.14
N VAL A 240 4.01 12.33 -10.93
CA VAL A 240 3.92 10.86 -11.07
C VAL A 240 3.85 10.51 -12.57
N PRO A 241 4.77 9.68 -13.09
CA PRO A 241 4.71 9.24 -14.47
C PRO A 241 3.35 8.61 -14.81
N ARG A 242 2.75 9.05 -15.93
CA ARG A 242 1.45 8.58 -16.43
C ARG A 242 0.24 8.81 -15.49
N GLY A 243 0.38 9.63 -14.44
CA GLY A 243 -0.74 10.19 -13.69
C GLY A 243 -1.68 9.18 -13.03
N LYS A 244 -1.17 8.06 -12.53
CA LYS A 244 -1.99 6.97 -11.96
C LYS A 244 -2.54 7.37 -10.58
N ARG A 245 -3.87 7.56 -10.44
CA ARG A 245 -4.57 8.09 -9.24
C ARG A 245 -4.18 9.52 -8.84
N MET A 246 -2.94 9.72 -8.39
CA MET A 246 -2.37 11.02 -8.04
C MET A 246 -1.41 11.48 -9.14
N LEU A 247 -1.57 12.73 -9.60
CA LEU A 247 -0.75 13.28 -10.70
C LEU A 247 0.63 13.74 -10.24
N SER A 248 0.78 14.08 -8.96
CA SER A 248 2.02 14.53 -8.35
C SER A 248 2.03 14.18 -6.87
N ARG A 249 3.21 14.15 -6.27
CA ARG A 249 3.42 13.93 -4.83
C ARG A 249 4.55 14.79 -4.30
N ASP A 250 4.45 15.19 -3.05
CA ASP A 250 5.53 15.81 -2.30
C ASP A 250 6.44 14.71 -1.70
N ILE A 251 7.74 14.78 -2.01
CA ILE A 251 8.75 13.80 -1.60
C ILE A 251 9.81 14.50 -0.75
N PRO A 252 10.30 13.88 0.34
CA PRO A 252 11.39 14.42 1.14
C PRO A 252 12.67 14.67 0.32
N VAL A 253 13.25 15.85 0.48
CA VAL A 253 14.48 16.29 -0.20
C VAL A 253 15.66 15.37 0.13
N THR A 254 15.66 14.70 1.29
CA THR A 254 16.63 13.66 1.63
C THR A 254 16.73 12.57 0.55
N PHE A 255 15.62 12.15 -0.05
CA PHE A 255 15.68 11.16 -1.15
C PHE A 255 16.05 11.78 -2.49
N GLU A 256 15.70 13.04 -2.74
CA GLU A 256 16.07 13.74 -3.98
C GLU A 256 17.59 13.95 -4.07
N ASN A 257 18.21 14.26 -2.93
CA ASN A 257 19.64 14.52 -2.82
C ASN A 257 20.48 13.26 -2.56
N ALA A 258 19.85 12.09 -2.45
CA ALA A 258 20.56 10.83 -2.25
C ALA A 258 21.24 10.37 -3.54
N ASP A 259 22.52 10.01 -3.46
CA ASP A 259 23.19 9.33 -4.56
C ASP A 259 22.80 7.85 -4.63
N VAL A 260 22.58 7.25 -3.46
CA VAL A 260 22.24 5.83 -3.29
C VAL A 260 21.16 5.69 -2.22
N ILE A 261 20.10 4.94 -2.52
CA ILE A 261 19.04 4.59 -1.59
C ILE A 261 19.07 3.08 -1.34
N ILE A 262 19.21 2.68 -0.08
CA ILE A 262 19.16 1.29 0.37
C ILE A 262 17.87 1.09 1.18
N ASN A 263 16.94 0.29 0.68
CA ASN A 263 15.67 -0.01 1.35
C ASN A 263 15.82 -1.30 2.19
N VAL A 264 15.52 -1.22 3.49
CA VAL A 264 15.75 -2.31 4.45
C VAL A 264 14.45 -2.69 5.17
N PRO A 265 13.45 -3.26 4.46
CA PRO A 265 12.16 -3.63 5.06
C PRO A 265 12.28 -4.88 5.94
N VAL A 266 11.29 -5.11 6.80
CA VAL A 266 11.17 -6.36 7.58
C VAL A 266 10.30 -7.36 6.84
N MET A 267 10.67 -8.64 6.85
CA MET A 267 9.87 -9.75 6.34
C MET A 267 8.61 -9.96 7.20
N LYS A 268 7.45 -9.41 6.81
CA LYS A 268 6.23 -9.60 7.60
C LYS A 268 4.93 -9.67 6.81
N ILE A 269 3.94 -10.36 7.40
CA ILE A 269 2.56 -10.36 6.95
C ILE A 269 1.94 -8.97 7.16
N HIS A 270 1.01 -8.61 6.29
CA HIS A 270 0.18 -7.43 6.46
C HIS A 270 -1.27 -7.78 6.13
N PHE A 271 -2.19 -7.60 7.07
CA PHE A 271 -3.59 -8.02 6.91
C PHE A 271 -4.28 -7.50 5.62
N ALA A 272 -3.95 -6.28 5.19
CA ALA A 272 -4.52 -5.67 3.98
C ALA A 272 -3.72 -5.90 2.68
N ALA A 273 -2.38 -5.96 2.76
CA ALA A 273 -1.49 -6.02 1.60
C ALA A 273 -0.94 -7.42 1.33
N ILE A 274 -1.37 -8.42 2.13
CA ILE A 274 -0.85 -9.78 2.23
C ILE A 274 0.55 -9.83 2.87
N ALA A 275 1.48 -9.02 2.37
CA ALA A 275 2.82 -8.86 2.92
C ALA A 275 3.21 -7.38 3.02
N SER A 276 4.13 -7.07 3.93
CA SER A 276 4.81 -5.78 4.02
C SER A 276 6.30 -6.04 3.81
N LEU A 277 6.78 -5.68 2.63
CA LEU A 277 8.16 -5.88 2.18
C LEU A 277 8.64 -4.59 1.48
N SER A 278 9.46 -4.70 0.45
CA SER A 278 10.13 -3.59 -0.23
C SER A 278 9.16 -2.61 -0.87
N VAL A 279 8.16 -3.11 -1.61
CA VAL A 279 7.19 -2.24 -2.31
C VAL A 279 6.44 -1.38 -1.31
N LYS A 280 6.01 -1.99 -0.20
CA LYS A 280 5.19 -1.32 0.81
C LYS A 280 6.01 -0.45 1.78
N ASN A 281 7.28 -0.76 2.03
CA ASN A 281 8.10 -0.04 3.02
C ASN A 281 8.36 1.42 2.66
N LEU A 282 8.35 1.76 1.36
CA LEU A 282 8.46 3.16 0.92
C LEU A 282 7.22 4.00 1.27
N GLN A 283 6.13 3.42 1.76
CA GLN A 283 5.08 4.23 2.39
C GLN A 283 5.65 5.05 3.56
N GLY A 284 6.60 4.50 4.32
CA GLY A 284 7.29 5.21 5.41
C GLY A 284 8.12 6.40 4.92
N ALA A 285 8.51 6.40 3.64
CA ALA A 285 9.33 7.44 3.03
C ALA A 285 8.60 8.78 2.82
N LEU A 286 7.29 8.83 3.06
CA LEU A 286 6.47 10.00 2.78
C LEU A 286 6.08 10.79 4.04
N PRO A 287 5.81 12.10 3.92
CA PRO A 287 5.31 12.90 5.03
C PRO A 287 3.86 12.48 5.40
N PRO A 288 3.38 12.87 6.60
CA PRO A 288 2.07 12.47 7.11
C PRO A 288 0.88 12.72 6.16
N LEU A 289 0.78 13.92 5.57
CA LEU A 289 -0.30 14.25 4.64
C LEU A 289 -0.29 13.36 3.40
N GLU A 290 0.88 13.10 2.81
CA GLU A 290 1.05 12.21 1.67
C GLU A 290 0.67 10.77 2.00
N LYS A 291 0.99 10.31 3.21
CA LYS A 291 0.57 8.98 3.68
C LYS A 291 -0.95 8.90 3.81
N TYR A 292 -1.59 9.95 4.35
CA TYR A 292 -3.05 10.04 4.47
C TYR A 292 -3.73 10.11 3.09
N MET A 293 -3.24 10.95 2.18
CA MET A 293 -3.70 11.03 0.79
C MET A 293 -3.57 9.70 0.04
N SER A 294 -2.55 8.91 0.34
CA SER A 294 -2.41 7.56 -0.25
C SER A 294 -3.64 6.70 0.04
N HIS A 295 -4.12 6.74 1.28
CA HIS A 295 -5.35 6.07 1.70
C HIS A 295 -6.61 6.69 1.10
N TYR A 296 -6.62 8.00 0.88
CA TYR A 296 -7.78 8.67 0.30
C TYR A 296 -7.95 8.34 -1.19
N PHE A 297 -6.87 8.45 -1.98
CA PHE A 297 -6.91 8.37 -3.45
C PHE A 297 -6.63 6.97 -4.04
N GLY A 298 -6.48 5.93 -3.21
CA GLY A 298 -6.21 4.56 -3.67
C GLY A 298 -4.81 4.08 -3.30
N LEU A 299 -4.73 3.44 -2.13
CA LEU A 299 -3.47 3.06 -1.48
C LEU A 299 -2.59 2.20 -2.38
N TRP A 300 -3.15 1.16 -3.01
CA TRP A 300 -2.35 0.18 -3.73
C TRP A 300 -1.62 0.78 -4.94
N GLN A 301 -2.29 1.63 -5.72
CA GLN A 301 -1.62 2.36 -6.79
C GLN A 301 -0.62 3.36 -6.23
N ASN A 302 -0.97 4.08 -5.15
CA ASN A 302 -0.09 5.08 -4.59
C ASN A 302 1.20 4.50 -4.02
N LEU A 303 1.20 3.25 -3.52
CA LEU A 303 2.43 2.54 -3.17
C LEU A 303 3.33 2.36 -4.40
N VAL A 304 2.76 2.00 -5.54
CA VAL A 304 3.50 1.84 -6.81
C VAL A 304 4.00 3.18 -7.34
N ASN A 305 3.20 4.25 -7.22
CA ASN A 305 3.59 5.61 -7.60
C ASN A 305 4.85 6.07 -6.86
N ILE A 306 5.02 5.70 -5.59
CA ILE A 306 6.22 6.08 -4.81
C ILE A 306 7.47 5.52 -5.47
N HIS A 307 7.44 4.28 -5.97
CA HIS A 307 8.60 3.66 -6.62
C HIS A 307 8.98 4.32 -7.96
N HIS A 308 8.08 5.10 -8.56
CA HIS A 308 8.46 5.94 -9.69
C HIS A 308 9.27 7.18 -9.28
N LEU A 309 9.09 7.64 -8.04
CA LEU A 309 9.66 8.89 -7.52
C LEU A 309 10.88 8.65 -6.62
N VAL A 310 10.84 7.61 -5.79
CA VAL A 310 11.90 7.15 -4.88
C VAL A 310 12.32 5.77 -5.37
N LYS A 311 13.56 5.64 -5.85
CA LYS A 311 14.07 4.43 -6.50
C LYS A 311 15.21 3.82 -5.70
N PRO A 312 14.95 2.83 -4.84
CA PRO A 312 16.01 2.09 -4.17
C PRO A 312 16.99 1.47 -5.17
N ASN A 313 18.27 1.67 -4.93
CA ASN A 313 19.36 1.03 -5.69
C ASN A 313 19.63 -0.39 -5.18
N LEU A 314 19.43 -0.61 -3.89
CA LEU A 314 19.63 -1.88 -3.22
C LEU A 314 18.50 -2.11 -2.22
N ILE A 315 18.08 -3.37 -2.12
CA ILE A 315 17.10 -3.86 -1.16
C ILE A 315 17.76 -4.94 -0.32
N ILE A 316 17.59 -4.86 1.00
CA ILE A 316 17.98 -5.92 1.95
C ILE A 316 16.78 -6.16 2.87
N ILE A 317 16.01 -7.21 2.61
CA ILE A 317 14.89 -7.59 3.48
C ILE A 317 15.45 -8.27 4.73
N ASP A 318 15.13 -7.69 5.88
CA ASP A 318 15.40 -8.24 7.20
C ASP A 318 14.45 -9.40 7.50
N GLY A 319 14.97 -10.62 7.37
CA GLY A 319 14.34 -11.85 7.81
C GLY A 319 15.07 -12.47 9.00
N LEU A 320 15.79 -11.70 9.83
CA LEU A 320 16.38 -12.25 11.05
C LEU A 320 15.24 -12.72 11.95
N THR A 321 14.42 -11.78 12.40
CA THR A 321 13.12 -12.05 13.00
C THR A 321 12.05 -11.42 12.12
N ALA A 322 11.25 -12.26 11.48
CA ALA A 322 10.10 -11.91 10.67
C ALA A 322 8.83 -11.75 11.53
N GLN A 323 7.67 -11.47 10.93
CA GLN A 323 6.38 -11.46 11.63
C GLN A 323 5.26 -12.11 10.80
N GLU A 324 4.48 -13.00 11.43
CA GLU A 324 3.30 -13.63 10.84
C GLU A 324 2.00 -13.24 11.57
N ASP A 325 0.87 -13.78 11.13
CA ASP A 325 -0.47 -13.52 11.65
C ASP A 325 -0.93 -12.06 11.46
N PHE A 326 -1.49 -11.41 12.48
CA PHE A 326 -2.13 -10.09 12.38
C PHE A 326 -1.14 -8.90 12.33
N GLY A 327 -0.16 -8.95 11.42
CA GLY A 327 0.74 -7.84 11.11
C GLY A 327 0.02 -6.66 10.41
N PRO A 328 0.58 -5.44 10.42
CA PRO A 328 2.02 -5.19 10.49
C PRO A 328 2.59 -4.81 11.87
N VAL A 329 1.74 -4.77 12.91
CA VAL A 329 2.16 -4.40 14.28
C VAL A 329 1.65 -5.35 15.37
N ASN A 330 0.55 -6.09 15.14
CA ASN A 330 -0.02 -7.01 16.13
C ASN A 330 0.23 -8.49 15.76
N GLY A 331 1.22 -8.75 14.90
CA GLY A 331 1.57 -10.10 14.49
C GLY A 331 2.45 -10.82 15.52
N VAL A 332 2.78 -12.07 15.21
CA VAL A 332 3.63 -12.92 16.03
C VAL A 332 5.04 -12.96 15.43
N PRO A 333 6.11 -12.67 16.20
CA PRO A 333 7.48 -12.79 15.73
C PRO A 333 7.81 -14.22 15.27
N LYS A 334 8.55 -14.34 14.17
CA LYS A 334 8.96 -15.62 13.60
C LYS A 334 10.42 -15.57 13.20
N VAL A 335 11.24 -16.38 13.86
CA VAL A 335 12.67 -16.49 13.54
C VAL A 335 12.84 -17.17 12.18
N MET A 336 13.48 -16.47 11.24
CA MET A 336 13.81 -17.01 9.92
C MET A 336 15.32 -17.10 9.70
N ASN A 337 16.12 -16.24 10.34
CA ASN A 337 17.58 -16.20 10.17
C ASN A 337 18.00 -16.00 8.70
N LEU A 338 17.31 -15.13 7.97
CA LEU A 338 17.57 -14.86 6.56
C LEU A 338 17.82 -13.36 6.34
N LEU A 339 18.64 -13.06 5.34
CA LEU A 339 18.63 -11.78 4.65
C LEU A 339 18.35 -12.03 3.18
N ILE A 340 17.49 -11.21 2.57
CA ILE A 340 17.16 -11.33 1.15
C ILE A 340 17.59 -10.05 0.44
N GLY A 341 18.48 -10.17 -0.54
CA GLY A 341 19.06 -9.05 -1.27
C GLY A 341 18.59 -8.97 -2.72
N GLY A 342 18.44 -7.77 -3.26
CA GLY A 342 18.22 -7.59 -4.70
C GLY A 342 18.14 -6.13 -5.12
N THR A 343 17.97 -5.89 -6.42
CA THR A 343 17.94 -4.55 -7.02
C THR A 343 16.56 -4.14 -7.55
N ASN A 344 15.59 -5.06 -7.55
CA ASN A 344 14.23 -4.80 -7.98
C ASN A 344 13.22 -5.19 -6.89
N ALA A 345 12.42 -4.21 -6.43
CA ALA A 345 11.48 -4.41 -5.34
C ALA A 345 10.42 -5.48 -5.62
N VAL A 346 9.94 -5.60 -6.86
CA VAL A 346 8.90 -6.57 -7.23
C VAL A 346 9.48 -7.99 -7.22
N ALA A 347 10.67 -8.18 -7.81
CA ALA A 347 11.32 -9.50 -7.84
C ALA A 347 11.73 -9.96 -6.43
N THR A 348 12.34 -9.07 -5.65
CA THR A 348 12.76 -9.36 -4.28
C THR A 348 11.56 -9.67 -3.38
N ASP A 349 10.48 -8.90 -3.47
CA ASP A 349 9.25 -9.20 -2.74
C ASP A 349 8.62 -10.52 -3.19
N ALA A 350 8.64 -10.83 -4.50
CA ALA A 350 8.07 -12.08 -5.01
C ALA A 350 8.81 -13.34 -4.53
N VAL A 351 10.14 -13.29 -4.43
CA VAL A 351 10.93 -14.38 -3.85
C VAL A 351 10.65 -14.52 -2.36
N THR A 352 10.67 -13.41 -1.60
CA THR A 352 10.39 -13.44 -0.16
C THR A 352 8.98 -13.93 0.14
N MET A 353 7.97 -13.51 -0.64
CA MET A 353 6.61 -14.01 -0.50
C MET A 353 6.52 -15.53 -0.71
N ARG A 354 7.25 -16.10 -1.68
CA ARG A 354 7.28 -17.57 -1.86
C ARG A 354 7.92 -18.30 -0.69
N ILE A 355 8.98 -17.74 -0.11
CA ILE A 355 9.60 -18.25 1.13
C ILE A 355 8.57 -18.25 2.27
N MET A 356 7.74 -17.19 2.37
CA MET A 356 6.61 -17.08 3.32
C MET A 356 5.42 -17.99 2.97
N GLY A 357 5.46 -18.74 1.86
CA GLY A 357 4.35 -19.57 1.39
C GLY A 357 3.18 -18.79 0.79
N LEU A 358 3.42 -17.57 0.30
CA LEU A 358 2.43 -16.68 -0.30
C LEU A 358 2.58 -16.61 -1.82
N ASP A 359 1.48 -16.43 -2.53
CA ASP A 359 1.49 -16.14 -3.96
C ASP A 359 1.67 -14.62 -4.20
N PRO A 360 2.76 -14.17 -4.86
CA PRO A 360 2.96 -12.77 -5.18
C PRO A 360 1.85 -12.14 -6.03
N ALA A 361 1.14 -12.93 -6.84
CA ALA A 361 0.03 -12.44 -7.66
C ALA A 361 -1.18 -11.99 -6.82
N LEU A 362 -1.31 -12.47 -5.58
CA LEU A 362 -2.41 -12.12 -4.67
C LEU A 362 -2.16 -10.84 -3.88
N SER A 363 -0.91 -10.34 -3.80
CA SER A 363 -0.63 -9.07 -3.13
C SER A 363 -0.99 -7.90 -4.06
N PRO A 364 -1.96 -7.05 -3.70
CA PRO A 364 -2.37 -5.93 -4.55
C PRO A 364 -1.22 -5.01 -5.00
N PRO A 365 -0.32 -4.51 -4.13
CA PRO A 365 0.76 -3.63 -4.58
C PRO A 365 1.76 -4.34 -5.49
N VAL A 366 2.14 -5.59 -5.20
CA VAL A 366 3.09 -6.36 -6.03
C VAL A 366 2.47 -6.64 -7.39
N ARG A 367 1.21 -7.08 -7.43
CA ARG A 367 0.48 -7.34 -8.67
C ARG A 367 0.34 -6.09 -9.53
N ILE A 368 -0.01 -4.95 -8.94
CA ILE A 368 -0.15 -3.69 -9.69
C ILE A 368 1.20 -3.22 -10.24
N ALA A 369 2.28 -3.29 -9.44
CA ALA A 369 3.62 -2.94 -9.88
C ALA A 369 4.08 -3.83 -11.05
N HIS A 370 3.83 -5.14 -10.94
CA HIS A 370 4.09 -6.11 -12.00
C HIS A 370 3.30 -5.79 -13.28
N MET A 371 1.99 -5.52 -13.18
CA MET A 371 1.16 -5.13 -14.32
C MET A 371 1.62 -3.81 -14.97
N GLN A 372 2.33 -2.96 -14.24
CA GLN A 372 2.94 -1.73 -14.74
C GLN A 372 4.36 -1.93 -15.32
N GLY A 373 4.83 -3.17 -15.38
CA GLY A 373 6.15 -3.50 -15.91
C GLY A 373 7.30 -3.02 -15.02
N MET A 374 7.07 -2.88 -13.71
CA MET A 374 8.12 -2.44 -12.77
C MET A 374 9.05 -3.57 -12.32
N GLY A 375 8.62 -4.82 -12.47
CA GLY A 375 9.45 -5.99 -12.25
C GLY A 375 8.67 -7.30 -12.47
N PRO A 376 9.39 -8.41 -12.58
CA PRO A 376 8.79 -9.70 -12.82
C PRO A 376 8.28 -10.31 -11.52
N ILE A 377 7.24 -11.12 -11.63
CA ILE A 377 6.88 -12.08 -10.57
C ILE A 377 7.11 -13.50 -11.04
N GLU A 378 7.26 -13.73 -12.36
CA GLU A 378 7.45 -15.02 -12.99
C GLU A 378 8.77 -15.67 -12.55
N PRO A 379 8.77 -16.92 -12.05
CA PRO A 379 9.99 -17.59 -11.59
C PRO A 379 11.10 -17.64 -12.65
N GLU A 380 10.76 -17.84 -13.92
CA GLU A 380 11.71 -17.89 -15.04
C GLU A 380 12.41 -16.55 -15.32
N LYS A 381 11.88 -15.44 -14.80
CA LYS A 381 12.46 -14.09 -14.90
C LYS A 381 13.18 -13.67 -13.61
N ILE A 382 13.34 -14.59 -12.65
CA ILE A 382 14.04 -14.32 -11.39
C ILE A 382 15.09 -15.41 -11.15
N GLN A 383 16.35 -15.05 -11.25
CA GLN A 383 17.47 -15.89 -10.85
C GLN A 383 17.67 -15.80 -9.34
N VAL A 384 17.38 -16.89 -8.63
CA VAL A 384 17.67 -17.01 -7.19
C VAL A 384 19.09 -17.55 -6.99
N MET A 385 19.89 -16.87 -6.16
CA MET A 385 21.23 -17.30 -5.76
C MET A 385 21.33 -17.39 -4.24
N GLY A 386 22.28 -18.19 -3.73
CA GLY A 386 22.36 -18.53 -2.31
C GLY A 386 21.49 -19.76 -1.98
N ALA A 387 20.76 -19.70 -0.87
CA ALA A 387 19.83 -20.77 -0.50
C ALA A 387 18.63 -20.81 -1.45
N SER A 388 18.15 -22.01 -1.78
CA SER A 388 16.96 -22.13 -2.64
C SER A 388 15.69 -21.76 -1.87
N ILE A 389 14.64 -21.31 -2.58
CA ILE A 389 13.33 -21.01 -1.96
C ILE A 389 12.83 -22.22 -1.16
N ASP A 390 12.86 -23.42 -1.74
CA ASP A 390 12.34 -24.64 -1.09
C ASP A 390 13.12 -25.03 0.16
N GLU A 391 14.44 -24.78 0.19
CA GLU A 391 15.28 -25.05 1.35
C GLU A 391 14.88 -24.21 2.57
N VAL A 392 14.56 -22.92 2.35
CA VAL A 392 14.27 -21.98 3.43
C VAL A 392 12.79 -21.68 3.60
N ARG A 393 11.93 -22.31 2.80
CA ARG A 393 10.48 -22.08 2.81
C ARG A 393 9.91 -22.42 4.18
N SER A 394 9.26 -21.44 4.78
CA SER A 394 8.51 -21.60 6.03
C SER A 394 7.21 -20.86 5.87
N PRO A 395 6.08 -21.53 5.57
CA PRO A 395 4.80 -20.86 5.36
C PRO A 395 4.38 -20.03 6.58
N PHE A 396 3.99 -18.78 6.36
CA PHE A 396 3.57 -17.87 7.43
C PHE A 396 2.07 -18.06 7.68
N LYS A 397 1.68 -17.99 8.96
CA LYS A 397 0.28 -17.90 9.32
C LYS A 397 -0.30 -16.59 8.77
N GLN A 398 -1.36 -16.66 7.98
CA GLN A 398 -2.13 -15.49 7.56
C GLN A 398 -3.21 -15.14 8.59
N PRO A 399 -3.60 -13.87 8.72
CA PRO A 399 -4.64 -13.46 9.65
C PRO A 399 -6.01 -13.98 9.23
N GLU A 400 -6.84 -14.32 10.22
CA GLU A 400 -8.24 -14.64 10.01
C GLU A 400 -9.06 -13.35 9.88
N ILE A 401 -9.67 -13.15 8.71
CA ILE A 401 -10.47 -11.96 8.41
C ILE A 401 -11.95 -12.27 8.60
N ASN A 402 -12.47 -11.98 9.81
CA ASN A 402 -13.88 -12.07 10.15
C ASN A 402 -14.63 -10.73 9.95
N LEU A 403 -15.53 -10.68 8.96
CA LEU A 403 -16.42 -9.55 8.64
C LEU A 403 -17.86 -9.73 9.10
N GLU A 404 -18.18 -10.81 9.81
CA GLU A 404 -19.52 -11.01 10.37
C GLU A 404 -19.87 -9.85 11.29
N GLY A 405 -21.06 -9.29 11.03
CA GLY A 405 -21.64 -8.27 11.88
C GLY A 405 -22.22 -8.85 13.17
N GLY A 406 -23.09 -8.08 13.82
CA GLY A 406 -23.80 -8.51 15.03
C GLY A 406 -25.30 -8.65 14.79
N GLU A 407 -26.08 -8.87 15.85
CA GLU A 407 -27.55 -9.07 15.77
C GLU A 407 -28.29 -8.03 14.91
N ASN A 408 -27.92 -6.74 15.02
CA ASN A 408 -28.55 -5.63 14.29
C ASN A 408 -27.61 -4.90 13.32
N LEU A 409 -26.39 -5.40 13.13
CA LEU A 409 -25.38 -4.80 12.26
C LEU A 409 -25.05 -5.80 11.14
N VAL A 410 -25.37 -5.45 9.90
CA VAL A 410 -25.14 -6.28 8.72
C VAL A 410 -24.02 -5.68 7.88
N VAL A 411 -23.14 -6.53 7.38
CA VAL A 411 -22.01 -6.13 6.53
C VAL A 411 -22.20 -6.71 5.13
N HIS A 412 -22.18 -5.83 4.13
CA HIS A 412 -22.29 -6.16 2.70
C HIS A 412 -20.93 -5.89 2.06
N ALA A 413 -20.11 -6.93 1.91
CA ALA A 413 -18.68 -6.79 1.56
C ALA A 413 -18.14 -7.90 0.63
N GLU A 414 -19.02 -8.59 -0.08
CA GLU A 414 -18.75 -9.74 -0.93
C GLU A 414 -17.76 -9.38 -2.06
N SER A 415 -17.94 -8.19 -2.66
CA SER A 415 -17.11 -7.68 -3.74
C SER A 415 -15.91 -6.83 -3.28
N ALA A 416 -15.73 -6.65 -1.97
CA ALA A 416 -14.66 -5.80 -1.44
C ALA A 416 -13.27 -6.44 -1.65
N CYS A 417 -12.27 -5.62 -2.03
CA CYS A 417 -10.90 -6.10 -2.17
C CYS A 417 -10.29 -6.51 -0.80
N PRO A 418 -9.22 -7.34 -0.78
CA PRO A 418 -8.58 -7.81 0.46
C PRO A 418 -8.19 -6.68 1.41
N GLY A 419 -7.77 -5.55 0.85
CA GLY A 419 -7.46 -4.33 1.57
C GLY A 419 -8.61 -3.83 2.45
N CYS A 420 -9.72 -3.49 1.80
CA CYS A 420 -10.91 -2.99 2.47
C CYS A 420 -11.44 -3.98 3.51
N ARG A 421 -11.46 -5.28 3.19
CA ARG A 421 -11.87 -6.35 4.10
C ARG A 421 -11.00 -6.38 5.36
N GLY A 422 -9.68 -6.31 5.20
CA GLY A 422 -8.76 -6.31 6.32
C GLY A 422 -8.94 -5.10 7.27
N TYR A 423 -9.12 -3.90 6.71
CA TYR A 423 -9.37 -2.70 7.52
C TYR A 423 -10.72 -2.74 8.25
N LEU A 424 -11.80 -3.18 7.58
CA LEU A 424 -13.10 -3.31 8.24
C LEU A 424 -13.08 -4.39 9.33
N HIS A 425 -12.41 -5.51 9.10
CA HIS A 425 -12.23 -6.55 10.12
C HIS A 425 -11.60 -5.98 11.39
N TYR A 426 -10.56 -5.16 11.27
CA TYR A 426 -9.91 -4.52 12.43
C TYR A 426 -10.90 -3.70 13.26
N VAL A 427 -11.79 -2.94 12.60
CA VAL A 427 -12.82 -2.12 13.26
C VAL A 427 -13.85 -3.01 13.97
N LEU A 428 -14.38 -4.01 13.28
CA LEU A 428 -15.37 -4.94 13.83
C LEU A 428 -14.81 -5.76 14.99
N PHE A 429 -13.53 -6.17 14.90
CA PHE A 429 -12.85 -6.88 15.99
C PHE A 429 -12.87 -6.08 17.29
N LYS A 430 -12.76 -4.75 17.24
CA LYS A 430 -12.83 -3.89 18.44
C LYS A 430 -14.24 -3.79 19.02
N LEU A 431 -15.29 -4.06 18.23
CA LEU A 431 -16.67 -4.18 18.70
C LEU A 431 -16.96 -5.55 19.33
N ARG A 432 -16.13 -6.57 19.07
CA ARG A 432 -16.26 -7.92 19.67
C ARG A 432 -15.67 -7.95 21.10
N ARG A 433 -16.17 -7.06 21.95
CA ARG A 433 -15.83 -6.96 23.38
C ARG A 433 -17.11 -6.85 24.21
N PRO A 434 -17.09 -7.14 25.53
CA PRO A 434 -18.28 -7.02 26.36
C PRO A 434 -18.95 -5.63 26.25
N ASP A 435 -20.27 -5.61 26.12
CA ASP A 435 -21.05 -4.37 26.10
C ASP A 435 -21.21 -3.83 27.55
N PRO A 436 -20.73 -2.61 27.86
CA PRO A 436 -20.88 -2.02 29.19
C PRO A 436 -22.34 -1.76 29.61
N ARG A 437 -23.29 -1.68 28.67
CA ARG A 437 -24.72 -1.44 28.93
C ARG A 437 -25.58 -2.71 28.93
N HIS A 438 -25.12 -3.77 28.29
CA HIS A 438 -25.86 -5.02 28.15
C HIS A 438 -25.00 -6.20 28.63
N PRO A 439 -24.97 -6.47 29.95
CA PRO A 439 -24.20 -7.58 30.50
C PRO A 439 -24.53 -8.90 29.82
N GLY A 440 -23.50 -9.63 29.38
CA GLY A 440 -23.65 -10.91 28.68
C GLY A 440 -23.74 -10.80 27.15
N LYS A 441 -23.78 -9.59 26.58
CA LYS A 441 -23.66 -9.37 25.13
C LYS A 441 -22.31 -8.75 24.75
N LEU A 442 -21.92 -8.93 23.49
CA LEU A 442 -20.83 -8.16 22.90
C LEU A 442 -21.36 -6.82 22.39
N LEU A 443 -20.48 -5.82 22.31
CA LEU A 443 -20.83 -4.49 21.83
C LEU A 443 -21.31 -4.51 20.37
N ILE A 444 -20.79 -5.41 19.53
CA ILE A 444 -21.25 -5.61 18.16
C ILE A 444 -22.73 -6.08 18.09
N ASP A 445 -23.23 -6.75 19.13
CA ASP A 445 -24.60 -7.30 19.24
C ASP A 445 -25.56 -6.37 19.98
N ARG A 446 -25.15 -5.11 20.21
CA ARG A 446 -25.99 -4.12 20.87
C ARG A 446 -27.26 -3.89 20.04
N PRO A 447 -28.45 -3.89 20.67
CA PRO A 447 -29.69 -3.59 19.95
C PRO A 447 -29.71 -2.15 19.46
N PHE A 448 -30.23 -1.96 18.25
CA PHE A 448 -30.49 -0.64 17.65
C PHE A 448 -31.96 -0.54 17.25
N GLU A 449 -32.54 0.67 17.32
CA GLU A 449 -33.92 0.91 16.85
C GLU A 449 -34.10 0.59 15.36
N LYS A 450 -33.06 0.90 14.59
CA LYS A 450 -32.96 0.63 13.16
C LYS A 450 -31.80 -0.32 12.91
N ARG A 451 -31.97 -1.26 11.98
CA ARG A 451 -30.87 -2.09 11.51
C ARG A 451 -29.77 -1.19 10.92
N ILE A 452 -28.52 -1.57 11.15
CA ILE A 452 -27.33 -0.90 10.62
C ILE A 452 -26.80 -1.72 9.44
N ASN A 453 -26.53 -1.07 8.31
CA ASN A 453 -25.91 -1.69 7.15
C ASN A 453 -24.56 -1.03 6.84
N LEU A 454 -23.51 -1.83 6.76
CA LEU A 454 -22.19 -1.39 6.31
C LEU A 454 -21.96 -1.90 4.88
N TYR A 455 -21.91 -0.99 3.92
CA TYR A 455 -21.66 -1.32 2.51
C TYR A 455 -20.20 -1.09 2.14
N LEU A 456 -19.55 -2.11 1.60
CA LEU A 456 -18.12 -2.08 1.25
C LEU A 456 -17.86 -2.81 -0.06
N GLY A 457 -17.02 -2.23 -0.92
CA GLY A 457 -16.72 -2.78 -2.24
C GLY A 457 -17.56 -2.14 -3.35
N PRO A 458 -17.30 -2.46 -4.62
CA PRO A 458 -17.96 -1.84 -5.76
C PRO A 458 -19.39 -2.34 -5.97
N VAL A 459 -19.67 -3.63 -5.75
CA VAL A 459 -20.96 -4.25 -6.03
C VAL A 459 -21.69 -4.54 -4.73
N THR A 460 -23.00 -4.29 -4.72
CA THR A 460 -23.88 -4.58 -3.59
C THR A 460 -25.20 -5.10 -4.15
N ASP A 461 -25.46 -6.38 -3.89
CA ASP A 461 -26.69 -7.06 -4.34
C ASP A 461 -27.87 -6.84 -3.36
N ALA A 462 -27.61 -6.30 -2.17
CA ALA A 462 -28.63 -5.98 -1.20
C ALA A 462 -29.46 -4.76 -1.61
N GLU A 463 -30.79 -4.89 -1.53
CA GLU A 463 -31.72 -3.77 -1.67
C GLU A 463 -31.48 -2.75 -0.55
N LEU A 464 -31.34 -1.48 -0.93
CA LEU A 464 -31.13 -0.39 0.01
C LEU A 464 -32.47 -0.02 0.66
N ASN A 465 -32.55 -0.15 1.98
CA ASN A 465 -33.68 0.36 2.75
C ASN A 465 -33.35 1.76 3.30
N PRO A 466 -34.00 2.84 2.83
CA PRO A 466 -33.73 4.20 3.31
C PRO A 466 -34.18 4.42 4.77
N ASP A 467 -35.05 3.56 5.31
CA ASP A 467 -35.50 3.65 6.69
C ASP A 467 -34.48 3.07 7.69
N GLU A 468 -33.48 2.32 7.22
CA GLU A 468 -32.39 1.75 8.00
C GLU A 468 -31.17 2.69 8.06
N THR A 469 -30.23 2.42 8.98
CA THR A 469 -29.01 3.22 9.09
C THR A 469 -27.97 2.68 8.12
N ASN A 470 -27.79 3.36 6.99
CA ASN A 470 -26.85 2.95 5.94
C ASN A 470 -25.52 3.70 6.08
N ILE A 471 -24.42 2.96 6.11
CA ILE A 471 -23.05 3.48 6.10
C ILE A 471 -22.33 2.93 4.87
N PHE A 472 -21.83 3.84 4.04
CA PHE A 472 -21.16 3.58 2.77
C PHE A 472 -19.66 3.75 2.93
N LEU A 473 -18.89 2.67 2.80
CA LEU A 473 -17.45 2.67 3.05
C LEU A 473 -16.64 2.76 1.75
N GLY A 474 -15.83 3.80 1.68
CA GLY A 474 -14.81 4.06 0.69
C GLY A 474 -15.31 4.63 -0.63
N VAL A 475 -14.35 4.90 -1.50
CA VAL A 475 -14.57 5.42 -2.86
C VAL A 475 -15.52 4.52 -3.65
N CYS A 476 -15.47 3.21 -3.41
CA CYS A 476 -16.34 2.25 -4.09
C CYS A 476 -17.84 2.46 -3.83
N GLN A 477 -18.19 3.12 -2.73
CA GLN A 477 -19.57 3.41 -2.34
C GLN A 477 -19.89 4.91 -2.38
N GLN A 478 -18.95 5.76 -2.84
CA GLN A 478 -19.10 7.23 -2.85
C GLN A 478 -20.27 7.74 -3.70
N HIS A 479 -20.64 7.01 -4.75
CA HIS A 479 -21.81 7.30 -5.59
C HIS A 479 -23.15 7.21 -4.84
N ARG A 480 -23.16 6.64 -3.61
CA ARG A 480 -24.34 6.52 -2.73
C ARG A 480 -24.28 7.44 -1.53
N LYS A 481 -23.35 8.43 -1.51
CA LYS A 481 -23.11 9.29 -0.34
C LYS A 481 -24.34 10.05 0.15
N ASP A 482 -25.31 10.33 -0.72
CA ASP A 482 -26.52 11.07 -0.36
C ASP A 482 -27.63 10.16 0.19
N MET A 483 -27.40 8.85 0.25
CA MET A 483 -28.35 7.83 0.74
C MET A 483 -28.06 7.36 2.19
N GLY A 484 -27.06 7.95 2.85
CA GLY A 484 -26.61 7.53 4.17
C GLY A 484 -25.28 8.17 4.56
N LYS A 485 -24.62 7.65 5.60
CA LYS A 485 -23.31 8.17 6.03
C LYS A 485 -22.21 7.63 5.12
N HIS A 486 -21.41 8.49 4.48
CA HIS A 486 -20.25 8.06 3.69
C HIS A 486 -18.95 8.18 4.48
N LEU A 487 -18.10 7.16 4.41
CA LEU A 487 -16.77 7.12 5.02
C LEU A 487 -15.72 7.04 3.89
N PRO A 488 -15.04 8.13 3.53
CA PRO A 488 -14.22 8.19 2.31
C PRO A 488 -12.90 7.41 2.41
N GLY A 489 -12.30 7.13 1.24
CA GLY A 489 -10.98 6.51 1.07
C GLY A 489 -10.97 5.16 0.35
N CYS A 490 -9.77 4.66 0.03
CA CYS A 490 -9.54 3.41 -0.71
C CYS A 490 -8.22 2.73 -0.26
N PRO A 491 -8.25 1.86 0.77
CA PRO A 491 -9.35 1.69 1.72
C PRO A 491 -9.48 2.93 2.63
N PRO A 492 -10.68 3.22 3.17
CA PRO A 492 -10.82 4.23 4.22
C PRO A 492 -9.80 3.99 5.33
N HIS A 493 -9.18 5.06 5.81
CA HIS A 493 -8.22 4.96 6.91
C HIS A 493 -8.91 4.37 8.15
N THR A 494 -8.16 3.65 8.99
CA THR A 494 -8.70 3.01 10.19
C THR A 494 -9.48 4.01 11.04
N ASP A 495 -8.94 5.21 11.25
CA ASP A 495 -9.58 6.21 12.13
C ASP A 495 -10.87 6.78 11.54
N VAL A 496 -10.95 6.92 10.21
CA VAL A 496 -12.20 7.30 9.51
C VAL A 496 -13.27 6.23 9.75
N MET A 497 -12.91 4.94 9.64
CA MET A 497 -13.83 3.84 9.93
C MET A 497 -14.20 3.79 11.42
N MET A 498 -13.23 3.99 12.33
CA MET A 498 -13.46 4.00 13.77
C MET A 498 -14.41 5.14 14.17
N LYS A 499 -14.10 6.41 13.83
CA LYS A 499 -15.00 7.56 14.07
C LYS A 499 -16.39 7.31 13.45
N GLY A 500 -16.41 6.73 12.24
CA GLY A 500 -17.62 6.39 11.50
C GLY A 500 -18.55 5.40 12.21
N VAL A 501 -18.02 4.23 12.54
CA VAL A 501 -18.75 3.07 13.08
C VAL A 501 -18.91 3.16 14.59
N PHE A 502 -17.89 3.56 15.35
CA PHE A 502 -18.02 3.74 16.79
C PHE A 502 -18.93 4.92 17.16
N GLY A 503 -19.14 5.86 16.26
CA GLY A 503 -20.16 6.91 16.44
C GLY A 503 -21.58 6.38 16.64
N LEU A 504 -21.85 5.11 16.31
CA LEU A 504 -23.10 4.41 16.64
C LEU A 504 -23.23 4.10 18.15
N TYR A 505 -22.14 4.21 18.91
CA TYR A 505 -22.04 3.85 20.32
C TYR A 505 -21.57 5.07 21.15
N PRO A 506 -22.42 6.10 21.35
CA PRO A 506 -22.00 7.40 21.91
C PRO A 506 -21.49 7.32 23.36
N ASP A 507 -21.82 6.25 24.09
CA ASP A 507 -21.36 5.98 25.45
C ASP A 507 -20.03 5.24 25.52
N VAL A 508 -19.53 4.78 24.38
CA VAL A 508 -18.29 4.02 24.32
C VAL A 508 -17.16 4.98 24.00
N VAL A 509 -16.21 5.07 24.94
CA VAL A 509 -14.96 5.79 24.69
C VAL A 509 -14.26 5.15 23.50
N LEU A 510 -14.01 5.97 22.47
CA LEU A 510 -13.21 5.57 21.33
C LEU A 510 -11.86 5.09 21.85
N PRO A 511 -11.38 3.90 21.43
CA PRO A 511 -10.03 3.53 21.79
C PRO A 511 -9.09 4.58 21.18
N GLN A 512 -8.30 5.25 22.02
CA GLN A 512 -7.35 6.25 21.58
C GLN A 512 -6.19 5.54 20.86
N TYR A 513 -6.11 5.69 19.54
CA TYR A 513 -5.03 5.14 18.71
C TYR A 513 -3.98 6.18 18.33
N ALA A 514 -4.27 7.44 18.62
CA ALA A 514 -3.66 8.59 17.98
C ALA A 514 -3.79 9.85 18.83
N ASP A 515 -2.87 10.79 18.63
CA ASP A 515 -3.10 12.18 19.00
C ASP A 515 -4.21 12.76 18.10
N GLN A 516 -5.40 12.94 18.68
CA GLN A 516 -6.59 13.41 17.98
C GLN A 516 -6.36 14.77 17.29
N THR A 517 -5.45 15.60 17.82
CA THR A 517 -5.14 16.91 17.24
C THR A 517 -4.35 16.82 15.93
N ALA A 518 -3.51 15.80 15.77
CA ALA A 518 -2.74 15.57 14.55
C ALA A 518 -3.64 15.09 13.40
N GLU A 519 -4.65 14.27 13.71
CA GLU A 519 -5.63 13.78 12.73
C GLU A 519 -6.52 14.87 12.19
N ASP A 520 -7.15 15.63 13.09
CA ASP A 520 -8.06 16.70 12.69
C ASP A 520 -7.31 17.76 11.85
N LYS A 521 -6.02 17.96 12.12
CA LYS A 521 -5.13 18.78 11.29
C LYS A 521 -4.92 18.18 9.89
N LEU A 522 -4.65 16.88 9.77
CA LEU A 522 -4.47 16.22 8.47
C LEU A 522 -5.76 16.21 7.64
N GLU A 523 -6.90 16.05 8.30
CA GLU A 523 -8.22 16.12 7.68
C GLU A 523 -8.49 17.53 7.12
N ALA A 524 -8.27 18.58 7.92
CA ALA A 524 -8.38 19.97 7.45
C ALA A 524 -7.40 20.29 6.30
N MET A 525 -6.15 19.81 6.37
CA MET A 525 -5.18 19.97 5.28
C MET A 525 -5.63 19.25 4.00
N LEU A 526 -6.24 18.07 4.11
CA LEU A 526 -6.79 17.37 2.95
C LEU A 526 -7.97 18.16 2.34
N GLU A 527 -8.86 18.70 3.16
CA GLU A 527 -9.96 19.54 2.68
C GLU A 527 -9.45 20.74 1.88
N GLU A 528 -8.42 21.44 2.38
CA GLU A 528 -7.77 22.53 1.62
C GLU A 528 -7.20 22.07 0.27
N VAL A 529 -6.61 20.87 0.21
CA VAL A 529 -6.09 20.29 -1.05
C VAL A 529 -7.24 20.03 -2.01
N LEU A 530 -8.34 19.44 -1.52
CA LEU A 530 -9.52 19.15 -2.33
C LEU A 530 -10.19 20.44 -2.84
N GLU A 531 -10.28 21.48 -2.01
CA GLU A 531 -10.83 22.78 -2.39
C GLU A 531 -10.02 23.47 -3.48
N LYS A 532 -8.69 23.57 -3.31
CA LYS A 532 -7.76 24.16 -4.30
C LYS A 532 -7.77 23.44 -5.63
N GLU A 533 -8.15 22.17 -5.63
CA GLU A 533 -8.28 21.37 -6.82
C GLU A 533 -9.66 21.53 -7.49
N THR A 534 -10.71 21.93 -6.76
CA THR A 534 -12.04 22.19 -7.33
C THR A 534 -12.22 23.59 -7.93
N THR A 535 -11.39 24.55 -7.53
CA THR A 535 -11.29 25.90 -8.08
C THR A 535 -10.27 25.98 -9.20
#